data_AF-L9ZBP8-F1
#
_entry.id   AF-L9ZBP8-F1
#
_cell.length_a   1.000
_cell.length_b   1.000
_cell.length_c   1.000
_cell.angle_alpha   90.00
_cell.angle_beta   90.00
_cell.angle_gamma   90.00
#
_symmetry.space_group_name_H-M   'P 1'
#
loop_
_entity.id
_entity.type
_entity.pdbx_description
1 polymer ?
#
loop_
_entity_poly.entity_id
_entity_poly.type
_entity_poly.pdbx_seq_one_letter_code
_entity_poly.pdbx_strand_id
1 'polypeptide(L)'
;MSDDDSRDLQNPARADASPPTSDRSAAGSTTWTGLTALQRDCLEAVARCEHTGDTTDERAITYALEYAYPSVDYAQLHSTLAMLTAHELVTSRRVDEGTSEYTPTDAGRALLARRATQLAAACGVAIGDRSAAELEAIENAAVPPKCDRDG
;
A
#
# COMPACT_ATOMS: atom_id res chain seq x y z
N MET A 1 45.79 -62.70 5.67
CA MET A 1 45.30 -63.18 6.98
C MET A 1 45.54 -62.03 7.94
N SER A 2 44.55 -61.14 8.10
CA SER A 2 43.50 -61.19 9.14
C SER A 2 44.03 -60.58 10.44
N ASP A 3 43.42 -59.59 11.10
CA ASP A 3 42.12 -58.91 11.03
C ASP A 3 42.29 -57.48 11.61
N ASP A 4 41.56 -56.47 11.12
CA ASP A 4 40.40 -55.82 11.78
C ASP A 4 40.71 -55.09 13.10
N ASP A 5 40.62 -53.75 13.06
CA ASP A 5 39.99 -53.02 14.16
C ASP A 5 39.30 -51.77 13.59
N SER A 6 38.09 -52.04 13.09
CA SER A 6 37.04 -51.10 12.75
C SER A 6 36.53 -50.35 13.98
N ARG A 7 36.78 -49.03 14.06
CA ARG A 7 36.00 -48.03 14.83
C ARG A 7 36.25 -46.70 14.09
N ASP A 8 35.30 -45.92 13.59
CA ASP A 8 34.08 -45.51 14.25
C ASP A 8 33.19 -44.69 13.29
N LEU A 9 31.88 -44.86 13.45
CA LEU A 9 30.81 -43.88 13.17
C LEU A 9 30.37 -43.62 11.72
N GLN A 10 29.64 -44.61 11.22
CA GLN A 10 28.47 -44.37 10.39
C GLN A 10 27.47 -43.47 11.14
N ASN A 11 27.25 -42.24 10.68
CA ASN A 11 26.06 -41.45 11.03
C ASN A 11 25.17 -41.30 9.78
N PRO A 12 24.02 -42.02 9.72
CA PRO A 12 23.00 -41.75 8.74
C PRO A 12 21.95 -40.81 9.35
N ALA A 13 22.01 -39.52 9.04
CA ALA A 13 20.90 -38.61 9.30
C ALA A 13 20.82 -37.53 8.23
N ARG A 14 19.81 -37.68 7.37
CA ARG A 14 19.15 -36.62 6.62
C ARG A 14 18.73 -35.46 7.54
N ALA A 15 18.49 -34.32 6.90
CA ALA A 15 18.03 -33.02 7.42
C ALA A 15 19.18 -32.18 7.99
N ASP A 16 19.53 -31.02 7.46
CA ASP A 16 18.63 -29.95 7.03
C ASP A 16 19.36 -29.10 5.98
N ALA A 17 19.29 -29.50 4.71
CA ALA A 17 19.46 -28.52 3.65
C ALA A 17 18.17 -27.71 3.64
N SER A 18 18.10 -26.69 4.51
CA SER A 18 17.12 -25.63 4.33
C SER A 18 17.28 -25.16 2.89
N PRO A 19 16.25 -25.29 2.03
CA PRO A 19 16.30 -24.60 0.77
C PRO A 19 16.47 -23.12 1.11
N PRO A 20 17.22 -22.34 0.32
CA PRO A 20 17.05 -20.90 0.39
C PRO A 20 15.57 -20.65 0.08
N THR A 21 14.74 -20.41 1.09
CA THR A 21 13.44 -19.74 0.94
C THR A 21 13.70 -18.25 0.71
N SER A 22 14.66 -17.95 -0.17
CA SER A 22 14.50 -16.84 -1.08
C SER A 22 13.63 -17.37 -2.20
N ASP A 23 12.32 -17.46 -1.92
CA ASP A 23 11.31 -17.41 -2.96
C ASP A 23 11.43 -16.03 -3.59
N ARG A 24 12.40 -15.96 -4.52
CA ARG A 24 12.67 -14.84 -5.38
C ARG A 24 11.64 -14.93 -6.48
N SER A 25 10.68 -14.02 -6.40
CA SER A 25 9.86 -13.58 -7.54
C SER A 25 8.98 -14.67 -8.15
N ALA A 26 7.90 -15.01 -7.45
CA ALA A 26 6.61 -14.77 -8.07
C ALA A 26 6.24 -13.32 -7.76
N ALA A 27 5.85 -12.54 -8.77
CA ALA A 27 4.94 -11.41 -8.56
C ALA A 27 3.60 -11.98 -8.06
N GLY A 28 3.62 -12.53 -6.85
CA GLY A 28 2.47 -13.06 -6.16
C GLY A 28 1.73 -11.85 -5.66
N SER A 29 0.56 -11.59 -6.25
CA SER A 29 -0.32 -10.49 -5.89
C SER A 29 -0.31 -10.25 -4.37
N THR A 30 0.28 -9.16 -3.90
CA THR A 30 0.30 -8.84 -2.47
C THR A 30 -1.15 -8.78 -1.99
N THR A 31 -1.49 -9.62 -1.01
CA THR A 31 -2.84 -9.67 -0.45
C THR A 31 -2.98 -8.69 0.71
N TRP A 32 -4.21 -8.22 0.96
CA TRP A 32 -4.49 -7.30 2.05
C TRP A 32 -3.93 -7.81 3.38
N THR A 33 -4.13 -9.09 3.68
CA THR A 33 -3.66 -9.74 4.91
C THR A 33 -2.14 -9.85 5.03
N GLY A 34 -1.41 -9.79 3.92
CA GLY A 34 0.05 -9.83 3.88
C GLY A 34 0.73 -8.50 4.24
N LEU A 35 -0.02 -7.39 4.19
CA LEU A 35 0.46 -6.08 4.61
C LEU A 35 0.34 -5.91 6.14
N THR A 36 1.25 -5.15 6.75
CA THR A 36 1.08 -4.69 8.13
C THR A 36 -0.07 -3.67 8.25
N ALA A 37 -0.55 -3.41 9.47
CA ALA A 37 -1.56 -2.37 9.69
C ALA A 37 -1.07 -1.00 9.17
N LEU A 38 0.16 -0.62 9.53
CA LEU A 38 0.75 0.64 9.09
C LEU A 38 0.87 0.72 7.56
N GLN A 39 1.24 -0.38 6.88
CA GLN A 39 1.30 -0.41 5.41
C GLN A 39 -0.08 -0.21 4.76
N ARG A 40 -1.13 -0.84 5.30
CA ARG A 40 -2.51 -0.68 4.81
C ARG A 40 -3.00 0.73 5.00
N ASP A 41 -2.78 1.29 6.19
CA ASP A 41 -3.25 2.62 6.54
C ASP A 41 -2.45 3.70 5.78
N CYS A 42 -1.16 3.47 5.53
CA CYS A 42 -0.35 4.33 4.68
C CYS A 42 -0.82 4.30 3.22
N LEU A 43 -1.13 3.13 2.66
CA LEU A 43 -1.72 3.02 1.32
C LEU A 43 -3.07 3.76 1.25
N GLU A 44 -3.91 3.64 2.27
CA GLU A 44 -5.17 4.38 2.36
C GLU A 44 -4.93 5.89 2.45
N ALA A 45 -3.96 6.34 3.26
CA ALA A 45 -3.63 7.76 3.40
C ALA A 45 -3.17 8.36 2.07
N VAL A 46 -2.30 7.67 1.32
CA VAL A 46 -1.86 8.12 -0.02
C VAL A 46 -3.04 8.23 -0.98
N ALA A 47 -3.91 7.22 -1.02
CA ALA A 47 -5.10 7.24 -1.88
C ALA A 47 -6.11 8.34 -1.48
N ARG A 48 -6.21 8.63 -0.18
CA ARG A 48 -7.06 9.71 0.33
C ARG A 48 -6.54 11.07 -0.11
N CYS A 49 -5.24 11.34 0.07
CA CYS A 49 -4.61 12.59 -0.36
C CYS A 49 -4.76 12.80 -1.87
N GLU A 50 -4.55 11.75 -2.68
CA GLU A 50 -4.80 11.81 -4.13
C GLU A 50 -6.26 12.16 -4.45
N HIS A 51 -7.22 11.52 -3.76
CA HIS A 51 -8.64 11.74 -4.00
C HIS A 51 -9.12 13.14 -3.62
N THR A 52 -8.57 13.73 -2.54
CA THR A 52 -8.91 15.08 -2.09
C THR A 52 -8.19 16.18 -2.86
N GLY A 53 -7.22 15.82 -3.72
CA GLY A 53 -6.38 16.77 -4.44
C GLY A 53 -5.32 17.43 -3.56
N ASP A 54 -5.04 16.86 -2.39
CA ASP A 54 -3.95 17.29 -1.51
C ASP A 54 -2.60 16.83 -2.08
N THR A 55 -1.51 17.45 -1.61
CA THR A 55 -0.18 16.93 -1.94
C THR A 55 -0.03 15.51 -1.39
N THR A 56 0.62 14.64 -2.16
CA THR A 56 0.92 13.27 -1.74
C THR A 56 2.38 13.11 -1.33
N ASP A 57 2.93 14.18 -0.74
CA ASP A 57 4.26 14.17 -0.16
C ASP A 57 4.26 13.48 1.22
N GLU A 58 5.45 13.13 1.71
CA GLU A 58 5.60 12.40 2.99
C GLU A 58 5.02 13.17 4.18
N ARG A 59 5.04 14.50 4.13
CA ARG A 59 4.51 15.34 5.21
C ARG A 59 2.99 15.31 5.23
N ALA A 60 2.33 15.42 4.07
CA ALA A 60 0.88 15.28 3.96
C ALA A 60 0.42 13.88 4.41
N ILE A 61 1.12 12.83 3.99
CA ILE A 61 0.85 11.46 4.43
C ILE A 61 1.04 11.31 5.94
N THR A 62 2.08 11.94 6.53
CA THR A 62 2.29 11.96 7.98
C THR A 62 1.09 12.58 8.70
N TYR A 63 0.62 13.75 8.26
CA TYR A 63 -0.56 14.40 8.84
C TYR A 63 -1.82 13.54 8.72
N ALA A 64 -2.00 12.85 7.60
CA ALA A 64 -3.13 11.94 7.40
C ALA A 64 -3.10 10.71 8.34
N LEU A 65 -1.92 10.34 8.86
CA LEU A 65 -1.72 9.22 9.78
C LEU A 65 -1.64 9.64 11.25
N GLU A 66 -1.35 10.91 11.56
CA GLU A 66 -1.02 11.41 12.90
C GLU A 66 -2.06 11.04 13.96
N TYR A 67 -3.35 11.06 13.60
CA TYR A 67 -4.43 10.69 14.52
C TYR A 67 -4.37 9.22 14.96
N ALA A 68 -4.07 8.31 14.03
CA ALA A 68 -3.99 6.87 14.30
C ALA A 68 -2.60 6.46 14.84
N TYR A 69 -1.56 7.21 14.46
CA TYR A 69 -0.17 6.89 14.70
C TYR A 69 0.62 8.12 15.18
N PRO A 70 0.38 8.61 16.40
CA PRO A 70 1.03 9.82 16.93
C PRO A 70 2.55 9.65 17.15
N SER A 71 3.05 8.42 17.11
CA SER A 71 4.46 8.08 17.33
C SER A 71 5.15 7.48 16.11
N VAL A 72 4.53 7.48 14.93
CA VAL A 72 5.23 7.04 13.72
C VAL A 72 6.28 8.08 13.39
N ASP A 73 7.55 7.67 13.46
CA ASP A 73 8.64 8.51 13.05
C ASP A 73 8.83 8.51 11.53
N TYR A 74 9.57 9.50 11.05
CA TYR A 74 9.80 9.71 9.64
C TYR A 74 10.56 8.55 8.97
N ALA A 75 11.47 7.88 9.70
CA ALA A 75 12.22 6.74 9.17
C ALA A 75 11.31 5.52 8.96
N GLN A 76 10.38 5.30 9.89
CA GLN A 76 9.38 4.25 9.79
C GLN A 76 8.41 4.51 8.63
N LEU A 77 7.99 5.76 8.42
CA LEU A 77 7.15 6.13 7.28
C LEU A 77 7.89 5.90 5.95
N HIS A 78 9.14 6.38 5.85
CA HIS A 78 9.94 6.23 4.64
C HIS A 78 10.18 4.75 4.30
N SER A 79 10.51 3.93 5.31
CA SER A 79 10.62 2.46 5.15
C SER A 79 9.31 1.83 4.71
N THR A 80 8.18 2.28 5.25
CA THR A 80 6.85 1.80 4.86
C THR A 80 6.53 2.13 3.41
N LEU A 81 6.80 3.36 2.96
CA LEU A 81 6.59 3.80 1.58
C LEU A 81 7.51 3.07 0.60
N ALA A 82 8.76 2.80 0.99
CA ALA A 82 9.68 1.97 0.21
C ALA A 82 9.14 0.54 0.04
N MET A 83 8.58 -0.06 1.09
CA MET A 83 7.95 -1.38 1.01
C MET A 83 6.71 -1.40 0.12
N LEU A 84 5.84 -0.38 0.22
CA LEU A 84 4.68 -0.25 -0.65
C LEU A 84 5.06 -0.08 -2.13
N THR A 85 6.17 0.63 -2.39
CA THR A 85 6.75 0.76 -3.73
C THR A 85 7.31 -0.58 -4.23
N ALA A 86 8.00 -1.33 -3.37
CA ALA A 86 8.51 -2.65 -3.70
C ALA A 86 7.39 -3.68 -3.99
N HIS A 87 6.21 -3.50 -3.38
CA HIS A 87 5.02 -4.29 -3.68
C HIS A 87 4.21 -3.77 -4.88
N GLU A 88 4.70 -2.74 -5.58
CA GLU A 88 4.03 -2.11 -6.72
C GLU A 88 2.63 -1.57 -6.38
N LEU A 89 2.36 -1.26 -5.12
CA LEU A 89 1.08 -0.70 -4.66
C LEU A 89 1.05 0.83 -4.73
N VAL A 90 2.24 1.44 -4.72
CA VAL A 90 2.47 2.88 -4.83
C VAL A 90 3.64 3.10 -5.77
N THR A 91 3.58 4.16 -6.57
CA THR A 91 4.72 4.69 -7.32
C THR A 91 5.21 5.96 -6.65
N SER A 92 6.52 6.16 -6.60
CA SER A 92 7.12 7.42 -6.14
C SER A 92 7.64 8.23 -7.34
N ARG A 93 7.48 9.55 -7.25
CA ARG A 93 8.06 10.52 -8.18
C ARG A 93 8.79 11.58 -7.37
N ARG A 94 10.08 11.76 -7.63
CA ARG A 94 10.85 12.82 -6.99
C ARG A 94 10.47 14.17 -7.60
N VAL A 95 10.10 15.12 -6.74
CA VAL A 95 9.69 16.48 -7.17
C VAL A 95 10.77 17.51 -6.84
N ASP A 96 11.43 17.36 -5.69
CA ASP A 96 12.50 18.25 -5.25
C ASP A 96 13.63 17.48 -4.54
N GLU A 97 14.64 18.22 -4.08
CA GLU A 97 15.72 17.68 -3.27
C GLU A 97 15.18 17.17 -1.92
N GLY A 98 14.93 15.86 -1.85
CA GLY A 98 14.43 15.20 -0.63
C GLY A 98 12.91 15.09 -0.54
N THR A 99 12.17 15.62 -1.52
CA THR A 99 10.71 15.49 -1.56
C THR A 99 10.30 14.55 -2.69
N SER A 100 9.58 13.49 -2.32
CA SER A 100 8.92 12.58 -3.25
C SER A 100 7.42 12.65 -3.06
N GLU A 101 6.70 12.66 -4.17
CA GLU A 101 5.26 12.43 -4.21
C GLU A 101 4.99 10.95 -4.44
N TYR A 102 3.90 10.48 -3.85
CA TYR A 102 3.49 9.10 -3.92
C TYR A 102 2.11 9.00 -4.56
N THR A 103 1.92 8.06 -5.46
CA THR A 103 0.62 7.83 -6.11
C THR A 103 0.28 6.36 -6.01
N PRO A 104 -0.94 5.97 -5.60
CA PRO A 104 -1.35 4.58 -5.66
C PRO A 104 -1.26 4.08 -7.10
N THR A 105 -0.81 2.84 -7.28
CA THR A 105 -0.93 2.18 -8.58
C THR A 105 -2.35 1.65 -8.77
N ASP A 106 -2.66 1.16 -9.97
CA ASP A 106 -3.91 0.45 -10.23
C ASP A 106 -4.04 -0.80 -9.36
N ALA A 107 -2.91 -1.47 -9.06
CA ALA A 107 -2.88 -2.60 -8.12
C ALA A 107 -3.21 -2.15 -6.69
N GLY A 108 -2.63 -1.04 -6.23
CA GLY A 108 -2.94 -0.43 -4.93
C GLY A 108 -4.42 -0.05 -4.81
N ARG A 109 -4.98 0.61 -5.83
CA ARG A 109 -6.40 0.97 -5.91
C ARG A 109 -7.31 -0.26 -5.92
N ALA A 110 -6.99 -1.27 -6.73
CA ALA A 110 -7.76 -2.52 -6.77
C ALA A 110 -7.74 -3.26 -5.42
N LEU A 111 -6.61 -3.22 -4.70
CA LEU A 111 -6.49 -3.80 -3.37
C LEU A 111 -7.40 -3.11 -2.36
N LEU A 112 -7.40 -1.76 -2.34
CA LEU A 112 -8.30 -0.96 -1.50
C LEU A 112 -9.77 -1.17 -1.86
N ALA A 113 -10.12 -1.16 -3.16
CA ALA A 113 -11.48 -1.40 -3.62
C ALA A 113 -11.99 -2.78 -3.20
N ARG A 114 -11.17 -3.82 -3.36
CA ARG A 114 -11.50 -5.18 -2.89
C ARG A 114 -11.74 -5.20 -1.37
N ARG A 115 -10.92 -4.49 -0.59
CA ARG A 115 -11.09 -4.41 0.86
C ARG A 115 -12.39 -3.68 1.23
N ALA A 116 -12.69 -2.57 0.58
CA ALA A 116 -13.93 -1.83 0.80
C ALA A 116 -15.15 -2.72 0.53
N THR A 117 -15.17 -3.43 -0.60
CA THR A 117 -16.24 -4.39 -0.94
C THR A 117 -16.40 -5.48 0.11
N GLN A 118 -15.30 -6.05 0.61
CA GLN A 118 -15.35 -7.06 1.68
C GLN A 118 -15.94 -6.50 2.98
N LEU A 119 -15.57 -5.28 3.36
CA LEU A 119 -16.10 -4.61 4.56
C LEU A 119 -17.59 -4.29 4.40
N ALA A 120 -17.99 -3.75 3.25
CA ALA A 120 -19.38 -3.44 2.96
C ALA A 120 -20.26 -4.71 3.00
N ALA A 121 -19.79 -5.80 2.38
CA ALA A 121 -20.47 -7.10 2.44
C ALA A 121 -20.60 -7.62 3.88
N ALA A 122 -19.55 -7.49 4.71
CA ALA A 122 -19.59 -7.89 6.11
C ALA A 122 -20.57 -7.06 6.95
N CYS A 123 -20.75 -5.79 6.60
CA CYS A 123 -21.72 -4.89 7.23
C CYS A 123 -23.15 -5.01 6.64
N GLY A 124 -23.34 -5.77 5.56
CA GLY A 124 -24.61 -5.81 4.84
C GLY A 124 -24.95 -4.49 4.10
N VAL A 125 -23.94 -3.70 3.76
CA VAL A 125 -24.07 -2.42 3.07
C VAL A 125 -23.71 -2.59 1.60
N ALA A 126 -24.48 -1.99 0.69
CA ALA A 126 -24.14 -1.92 -0.72
C ALA A 126 -23.24 -0.70 -0.98
N ILE A 127 -22.15 -0.89 -1.73
CA ILE A 127 -21.35 0.23 -2.27
C ILE A 127 -22.03 0.65 -3.57
N GLY A 128 -22.56 1.87 -3.61
CA GLY A 128 -23.07 2.47 -4.84
C GLY A 128 -21.93 3.10 -5.63
N ASP A 129 -21.91 2.90 -6.94
CA ASP A 129 -21.09 3.74 -7.82
C ASP A 129 -21.70 5.15 -7.83
N ARG A 130 -20.91 6.16 -7.46
CA ARG A 130 -21.26 7.53 -7.80
C ARG A 130 -21.18 7.64 -9.32
N SER A 131 -22.34 7.75 -9.96
CA SER A 131 -22.41 7.90 -11.41
C SER A 131 -21.62 9.13 -11.84
N ALA A 132 -21.01 9.09 -13.03
CA ALA A 132 -20.33 10.24 -13.61
C ALA A 132 -21.21 11.50 -13.63
N ALA A 133 -22.53 11.33 -13.79
CA ALA A 133 -23.51 12.40 -13.75
C ALA A 133 -23.61 13.12 -12.38
N GLU A 134 -23.34 12.43 -11.28
CA GLU A 134 -23.38 13.02 -9.92
C GLU A 134 -22.11 13.84 -9.64
N LEU A 135 -20.96 13.42 -10.19
CA LEU A 135 -19.70 14.17 -10.12
C LEU A 135 -19.73 15.41 -11.03
N GLU A 136 -20.29 15.27 -12.23
CA GLU A 136 -20.49 16.39 -13.17
C GLU A 136 -21.49 17.42 -12.62
N ALA A 137 -22.50 16.99 -11.86
CA ALA A 137 -23.44 17.89 -11.18
C ALA A 137 -22.78 18.71 -10.06
N ILE A 138 -21.83 18.13 -9.32
CA ILE A 138 -21.09 18.83 -8.26
C ILE A 138 -20.12 19.86 -8.87
N GLU A 139 -19.42 19.50 -9.94
CA GLU A 139 -18.50 20.41 -10.65
C GLU A 139 -19.25 21.61 -11.25
N ASN A 140 -20.38 21.36 -11.91
CA ASN A 140 -21.21 22.44 -12.49
C ASN A 140 -21.87 23.34 -11.44
N ALA A 141 -22.12 22.83 -10.23
CA ALA A 141 -22.65 23.63 -9.13
C ALA A 141 -21.59 24.56 -8.49
N ALA A 142 -20.30 24.28 -8.69
CA ALA A 142 -19.20 25.08 -8.15
C ALA A 142 -18.79 26.26 -9.05
N VAL A 143 -19.33 26.37 -10.28
CA VAL A 143 -19.12 27.54 -11.15
C VAL A 143 -20.09 28.64 -10.69
N PRO A 144 -19.62 29.73 -10.04
CA PRO A 144 -20.51 30.84 -9.72
C PRO A 144 -21.05 31.43 -11.03
N PRO A 145 -22.33 31.84 -11.08
CA PRO A 145 -22.85 32.51 -12.26
C PRO A 145 -21.93 33.69 -12.56
N LYS A 146 -21.44 33.77 -13.80
CA LYS A 146 -20.76 34.98 -14.29
C LYS A 146 -21.67 36.14 -13.90
N CYS A 147 -21.20 37.02 -13.01
CA CYS A 147 -21.84 38.30 -12.84
C CYS A 147 -21.80 38.95 -14.21
N ASP A 148 -22.94 38.93 -14.91
CA ASP A 148 -23.18 39.76 -16.06
C ASP A 148 -22.93 41.19 -15.58
N ARG A 149 -21.83 41.75 -16.08
CA ARG A 149 -21.42 43.12 -15.81
C ARG A 149 -22.31 44.00 -16.68
N ASP A 150 -23.52 44.24 -16.22
CA ASP A 150 -24.37 45.31 -16.75
C ASP A 150 -24.01 46.61 -16.02
N GLY A 151 -23.51 47.58 -16.79
CA GLY A 151 -23.27 48.97 -16.35
C GLY A 151 -21.98 49.56 -16.90
#